data_AF-A0A7C5MVJ9-F1
#
_entry.id   AF-A0A7C5MVJ9-F1
#
_cell.length_a   1.000
_cell.length_b   1.000
_cell.length_c   1.000
_cell.angle_alpha   90.00
_cell.angle_beta   90.00
_cell.angle_gamma   90.00
#
_symmetry.space_group_name_H-M   'P 1'
#
loop_
_entity.id
_entity.type
_entity.pdbx_description
1 polymer ?
#
loop_
_entity_poly.entity_id
_entity_poly.type
_entity_poly.pdbx_seq_one_letter_code
_entity_poly.pdbx_strand_id
1 'polypeptide(L)' 'RVHRSHIVNLHCIRSYQPQNGGQIELKNGEVIPVSRRKKKELLSHLREAR' A
#
# COMPACT_ATOMS: atom_id res chain seq x y z
N ARG A 1 -0.44 -8.37 -1.43
CA ARG A 1 0.92 -8.55 -0.82
C ARG A 1 1.82 -7.40 -1.27
N VAL A 2 2.19 -6.48 -0.37
CA VAL A 2 2.75 -5.15 -0.75
C VAL A 2 4.27 -5.05 -0.57
N HIS A 3 4.82 -5.92 0.27
CA HIS A 3 6.25 -6.14 0.41
C HIS A 3 6.56 -7.64 0.25
N ARG A 4 7.84 -8.02 0.24
CA ARG A 4 8.20 -9.45 0.25
C ARG A 4 7.73 -10.12 1.55
N SER A 5 7.78 -9.40 2.67
CA SER A 5 7.44 -9.89 4.00
C SER A 5 6.05 -9.46 4.49
N HIS A 6 5.40 -8.50 3.84
CA HIS A 6 4.15 -7.90 4.32
C HIS A 6 2.99 -8.16 3.35
N ILE A 7 1.93 -8.75 3.90
CA ILE A 7 0.61 -8.89 3.27
C ILE A 7 -0.33 -7.99 4.06
N VAL A 8 -1.09 -7.15 3.36
CA VAL A 8 -2.04 -6.20 3.96
C VAL A 8 -3.36 -6.34 3.25
N ASN A 9 -4.44 -6.07 3.98
CA ASN A 9 -5.78 -6.04 3.42
C ASN A 9 -6.04 -4.68 2.76
N LEU A 10 -6.42 -4.68 1.48
CA LEU A 10 -6.72 -3.45 0.72
C LEU A 10 -7.86 -2.64 1.34
N HIS A 11 -8.83 -3.30 1.99
CA HIS A 11 -9.97 -2.62 2.63
C HIS A 11 -9.58 -1.85 3.91
N CYS A 12 -8.43 -2.19 4.50
CA CYS A 12 -7.89 -1.55 5.68
C CYS A 12 -6.91 -0.43 5.36
N ILE A 13 -6.63 -0.17 4.08
CA ILE A 13 -5.79 0.94 3.64
C ILE A 13 -6.56 2.23 3.83
N ARG A 14 -5.90 3.21 4.46
CA ARG A 14 -6.41 4.56 4.65
C ARG A 14 -5.88 5.49 3.57
N SER A 15 -4.56 5.52 3.41
CA SER A 15 -3.86 6.46 2.54
C SER A 15 -2.58 5.82 2.01
N TYR A 16 -2.19 6.22 0.79
CA TYR A 16 -0.90 5.86 0.22
C TYR A 16 0.03 7.08 0.25
N GLN A 17 1.13 6.98 0.99
CA GLN A 17 2.19 8.00 1.04
C GLN A 17 3.28 7.66 0.01
N PRO A 18 3.55 8.51 -1.00
CA PRO A 18 4.64 8.25 -1.94
C PRO A 18 6.05 8.54 -1.38
N GLN A 19 6.18 9.01 -0.14
CA GLN A 19 7.48 9.34 0.48
C GLN A 19 8.39 8.10 0.64
N ASN A 20 9.71 8.32 0.53
CA ASN A 20 10.78 7.34 0.83
C ASN A 20 10.62 5.95 0.17
N GLY A 21 10.09 5.89 -1.06
CA GLY A 21 9.95 4.65 -1.83
C GLY A 21 8.54 4.05 -1.84
N GLY A 22 7.58 4.71 -1.18
CA GLY A 22 6.18 4.33 -1.16
C GLY A 22 5.81 3.58 0.12
N GLN A 23 4.89 4.14 0.89
CA GLN A 23 4.39 3.59 2.14
C GLN A 23 2.87 3.63 2.12
N ILE A 24 2.23 2.73 2.85
CA ILE A 24 0.79 2.69 3.01
C ILE A 24 0.48 2.92 4.47
N GLU A 25 -0.42 3.85 4.73
CA GLU A 25 -1.03 4.04 6.03
C GLU A 25 -2.30 3.21 6.11
N LEU A 26 -2.39 2.37 7.14
CA LEU A 26 -3.57 1.59 7.45
C LEU A 26 -4.52 2.38 8.37
N LYS A 27 -5.77 1.94 8.45
CA LYS A 27 -6.81 2.56 9.32
C LYS A 27 -6.45 2.52 10.82
N ASN A 28 -5.59 1.59 11.24
CA ASN A 28 -5.07 1.49 12.61
C ASN A 28 -3.89 2.45 12.89
N GLY A 29 -3.44 3.23 11.91
CA GLY A 29 -2.31 4.14 12.02
C GLY A 29 -0.94 3.48 11.76
N GLU A 30 -0.89 2.18 11.46
CA GLU A 30 0.36 1.53 11.07
C GLU A 30 0.78 1.95 9.66
N VAL A 31 2.10 2.11 9.50
CA VAL A 31 2.71 2.49 8.23
C VAL A 31 3.55 1.34 7.70
N ILE A 32 3.18 0.81 6.54
CA ILE A 32 3.84 -0.35 5.94
C ILE A 32 4.56 0.07 4.65
N PRO A 33 5.87 -0.20 4.53
CA PRO A 33 6.62 0.12 3.33
C PRO A 33 6.22 -0.81 2.17
N VAL A 34 6.02 -0.21 0.99
CA VAL A 34 5.71 -0.91 -0.26
C VAL A 34 6.98 -1.04 -1.07
N SER A 35 7.16 -2.21 -1.69
CA SER A 35 8.27 -2.36 -2.63
C SER A 35 8.00 -1.58 -3.92
N ARG A 36 9.01 -0.88 -4.45
CA ARG A 36 8.90 -0.05 -5.67
C ARG A 36 8.26 -0.79 -6.86
N ARG A 37 8.56 -2.08 -7.04
CA ARG A 37 7.97 -2.92 -8.11
C ARG A 37 6.46 -3.13 -7.93
N LYS A 38 6.02 -3.28 -6.67
CA LYS A 38 4.62 -3.55 -6.30
C LYS A 38 3.79 -2.29 -6.11
N LYS A 39 4.44 -1.12 -6.04
CA LYS A 39 3.76 0.19 -6.02
C LYS A 39 2.77 0.34 -7.17
N LYS A 40 3.18 -0.02 -8.39
CA LYS A 40 2.32 0.07 -9.58
C LYS A 40 1.07 -0.81 -9.43
N GLU A 41 1.25 -2.06 -9.02
CA GLU A 41 0.17 -3.02 -8.79
C GLU A 41 -0.82 -2.53 -7.73
N LEU A 42 -0.32 -2.03 -6.59
CA LEU A 42 -1.16 -1.46 -5.53
C LEU A 42 -1.98 -0.27 -6.04
N LEU A 43 -1.35 0.64 -6.80
CA LEU A 43 -2.01 1.82 -7.34
C LEU A 43 -3.09 1.45 -8.35
N SER A 44 -2.88 0.40 -9.15
CA SER A 44 -3.88 -0.13 -10.08
C SER A 44 -5.10 -0.65 -9.32
N HIS A 45 -4.90 -1.49 -8.30
CA HIS A 45 -6.02 -2.01 -7.49
C HIS A 45 -6.78 -0.91 -6.74
N LEU A 46 -6.09 0.13 -6.26
CA LEU A 46 -6.73 1.30 -5.63
C LEU A 46 -7.56 2.13 -6.63
N ARG A 47 -7.22 2.12 -7.92
CA ARG A 47 -7.96 2.82 -8.97
C ARG A 47 -9.16 2.01 -9.49
N GLU A 48 -9.03 0.69 -9.55
CA GLU A 48 -10.10 -0.22 -9.97
C GLU A 48 -11.22 -0.35 -8.95
N ALA A 49 -10.94 -0.16 -7.66
CA ALA A 49 -11.94 -0.22 -6.59
C ALA A 49 -12.87 1.02 -6.52
N ARG A 50 -13.00 1.78 -7.61
CA ARG A 50 -13.99 2.87 -7.75
C ARG A 50 -15.31 2.31 -8.25
#